data_AF-A0A965D1P0-F1
#
_entry.id   AF-A0A965D1P0-F1
#
_cell.length_a   1.000
_cell.length_b   1.000
_cell.length_c   1.000
_cell.angle_alpha   90.00
_cell.angle_beta   90.00
_cell.angle_gamma   90.00
#
_symmetry.space_group_name_H-M   'P 1'
#
loop_
_entity.id
_entity.type
_entity.pdbx_description
1 polymer ?
#
loop_
_entity_poly.entity_id
_entity_poly.type
_entity_poly.pdbx_seq_one_letter_code
_entity_poly.pdbx_strand_id
1 'polypeptide(L)' 'MGVNSAKHVVLGSSQSRHDLSGLDVPLRSHGGVSEQTVPLLFNRPTAGLPGKDRLRNFDILDVALNHLQNA' A
#
# COMPACT_ATOMS: atom_id res chain seq x y z
N MET A 1 -20.32 7.20 -0.44
CA MET A 1 -20.06 5.80 -0.82
C MET A 1 -19.02 5.83 -1.94
N GLY A 2 -17.85 5.23 -1.74
CA GLY A 2 -16.79 5.17 -2.76
C GLY A 2 -16.89 3.91 -3.61
N VAL A 3 -16.27 3.90 -4.79
CA VAL A 3 -16.15 2.72 -5.66
C VAL A 3 -14.75 2.13 -5.50
N ASN A 4 -14.64 0.80 -5.47
CA ASN A 4 -13.38 0.07 -5.47
C ASN A 4 -13.42 -1.02 -6.56
N SER A 5 -12.27 -1.35 -7.13
CA SER A 5 -12.14 -2.42 -8.11
C SER A 5 -11.76 -3.77 -7.47
N ALA A 6 -12.04 -4.85 -8.20
CA ALA A 6 -11.48 -6.16 -7.91
C ALA A 6 -10.00 -6.23 -8.29
N LYS A 7 -9.27 -7.22 -7.76
CA LYS A 7 -7.80 -7.38 -7.86
C LYS A 7 -7.20 -7.22 -9.27
N HIS A 8 -7.91 -7.63 -10.31
CA HIS A 8 -7.41 -7.61 -11.69
C HIS A 8 -8.20 -6.63 -12.58
N VAL A 9 -8.78 -5.58 -11.99
CA VAL A 9 -9.64 -4.61 -12.66
C VAL A 9 -9.19 -3.18 -12.30
N VAL A 10 -9.16 -2.29 -13.30
CA VAL A 10 -8.97 -0.84 -13.11
C VAL A 10 -10.25 -0.08 -13.44
N LEU A 11 -10.46 1.09 -12.84
CA LEU A 11 -11.63 1.93 -13.08
C LEU A 11 -11.24 3.12 -13.96
N GLY A 12 -11.79 3.16 -15.18
CA GLY A 12 -11.66 4.28 -16.10
C GLY A 12 -12.81 5.29 -15.97
N SER A 13 -12.78 6.34 -16.80
CA SER A 13 -13.80 7.40 -16.78
C SER A 13 -14.78 7.31 -17.94
N SER A 14 -14.33 7.42 -19.19
CA SER A 14 -15.11 7.10 -20.41
C SER A 14 -14.16 6.68 -21.53
N GLN A 15 -14.59 5.77 -22.41
CA GLN A 15 -13.73 5.22 -23.47
C GLN A 15 -13.08 6.31 -24.33
N SER A 16 -13.83 7.34 -24.73
CA SER A 16 -13.31 8.47 -25.55
C SER A 16 -12.24 9.32 -24.88
N ARG A 17 -11.99 9.15 -23.57
CA ARG A 17 -10.98 9.89 -22.80
C ARG A 17 -9.75 9.05 -22.47
N HIS A 18 -9.69 7.80 -22.91
CA HIS A 18 -8.55 6.90 -22.65
C HIS A 18 -7.98 6.41 -23.97
N ASP A 19 -6.73 6.78 -24.24
CA ASP A 19 -5.93 6.17 -25.30
C ASP A 19 -5.10 5.03 -24.70
N LEU A 20 -5.37 3.80 -25.15
CA LEU A 20 -4.67 2.59 -24.68
C LEU A 20 -3.56 2.15 -25.65
N SER A 21 -3.29 2.91 -26.71
CA SER A 21 -2.30 2.55 -27.73
C SER A 21 -0.86 2.44 -27.20
N GLY A 22 -0.55 3.07 -26.07
CA GLY A 22 0.75 2.96 -25.40
C GLY A 22 0.91 1.76 -24.44
N LEU A 23 -0.09 0.87 -24.33
CA LEU A 23 0.04 -0.35 -23.53
C LEU A 23 0.76 -1.45 -24.32
N ASP A 24 2.08 -1.33 -24.44
CA ASP A 24 2.95 -2.32 -25.09
C ASP A 24 3.19 -3.59 -24.25
N VAL A 25 2.86 -3.54 -22.95
CA VAL A 25 2.99 -4.64 -21.99
C VAL A 25 1.70 -4.81 -21.16
N PRO A 26 1.46 -6.00 -20.55
CA PRO A 26 0.28 -6.22 -19.73
C PRO A 26 0.15 -5.20 -18.59
N LEU A 27 -1.07 -4.67 -18.42
CA LEU A 27 -1.36 -3.64 -17.43
C LEU A 27 -1.11 -4.14 -16.00
N ARG A 28 -0.33 -3.36 -15.24
CA ARG A 28 -0.18 -3.48 -13.79
C ARG A 28 -0.49 -2.12 -13.18
N SER A 29 -1.36 -2.10 -12.17
CA SER A 29 -1.81 -0.86 -11.53
C SER A 29 -2.01 -1.09 -10.03
N HIS A 30 -2.47 -0.05 -9.32
CA HIS A 30 -2.71 -0.06 -7.89
C HIS A 30 -3.84 0.92 -7.52
N GLY A 31 -4.28 0.87 -6.26
CA GLY A 31 -5.22 1.84 -5.68
C GLY A 31 -6.44 1.19 -5.04
N GLY A 32 -6.59 -0.12 -5.19
CA GLY A 32 -7.64 -0.90 -4.55
C GLY A 32 -7.21 -1.46 -3.18
N VAL A 33 -8.09 -2.25 -2.59
CA VAL A 33 -7.81 -2.94 -1.31
C VAL A 33 -6.80 -4.07 -1.49
N SER A 34 -6.73 -4.66 -2.68
CA SER A 34 -5.77 -5.72 -3.01
C SER A 34 -4.30 -5.29 -2.94
N GLU A 35 -4.02 -3.98 -2.99
CA GLU A 35 -2.67 -3.43 -2.91
C GLU A 35 -2.37 -2.72 -1.57
N GLN A 36 -3.26 -2.79 -0.58
CA GLN A 36 -3.07 -2.08 0.70
C GLN A 36 -1.96 -2.66 1.58
N THR A 37 -1.68 -3.96 1.45
CA THR A 37 -0.66 -4.64 2.27
C THR A 37 0.74 -4.28 1.78
N VAL A 38 1.52 -3.62 2.63
CA VAL A 38 2.91 -3.23 2.36
C VAL A 38 3.85 -3.69 3.49
N PRO A 39 5.12 -4.00 3.20
CA PRO A 39 6.07 -4.38 4.24
C PRO A 39 6.53 -3.18 5.07
N LEU A 40 6.81 -3.41 6.35
CA LEU A 40 7.57 -2.51 7.21
C LEU A 40 8.82 -3.26 7.69
N LEU A 41 9.99 -2.76 7.31
CA LEU A 41 11.28 -3.40 7.56
C LEU A 41 12.16 -2.48 8.41
N PHE A 42 12.77 -3.06 9.44
CA PHE A 42 13.66 -2.35 10.37
C PHE A 42 14.94 -3.15 10.57
N ASN A 43 16.07 -2.47 10.72
CA ASN A 43 17.38 -3.10 10.95
C ASN A 43 17.70 -3.31 12.44
N ARG A 44 16.73 -3.09 13.32
CA ARG A 44 16.86 -3.30 14.77
C ARG A 44 15.64 -4.07 15.30
N PRO A 45 15.80 -4.88 16.34
CA PRO A 45 14.68 -5.56 16.99
C PRO A 45 13.75 -4.56 17.69
N THR A 46 12.51 -4.97 17.92
CA THR A 46 11.52 -4.27 18.76
C THR A 46 11.15 -5.14 19.96
N ALA A 47 10.89 -4.52 21.12
CA ALA A 47 10.36 -5.22 22.30
C ALA A 47 8.84 -5.46 22.23
N GLY A 48 8.19 -5.03 21.14
CA GLY A 48 6.76 -5.08 20.93
C GLY A 48 6.19 -3.72 20.56
N LEU A 49 4.99 -3.74 19.97
CA LEU A 49 4.29 -2.56 19.48
C LEU A 49 2.95 -2.41 20.23
N PRO A 50 2.97 -2.03 21.53
CA PRO A 50 1.75 -2.00 22.35
C PRO A 50 0.72 -1.05 21.75
N GLY A 51 -0.53 -1.51 21.66
CA GLY A 51 -1.63 -0.72 21.07
C GLY A 51 -1.63 -0.68 19.54
N LYS A 52 -0.76 -1.43 18.84
CA LYS A 52 -0.74 -1.55 17.38
C LYS A 52 -1.13 -2.95 16.90
N ASP A 53 -2.39 -3.32 17.11
CA ASP A 53 -2.94 -4.61 16.64
C ASP A 53 -2.93 -4.73 15.10
N ARG A 54 -2.96 -3.60 14.39
CA ARG A 54 -2.84 -3.55 12.92
C ARG A 54 -1.93 -2.42 12.49
N LEU A 55 -0.81 -2.76 11.87
CA LEU A 55 0.16 -1.79 11.36
C LEU A 55 -0.34 -1.07 10.10
N ARG A 56 -0.03 0.22 10.04
CA ARG A 56 -0.20 1.09 8.87
C ARG A 56 1.16 1.55 8.39
N ASN A 57 1.27 1.83 7.09
CA ASN A 57 2.52 2.32 6.51
C ASN A 57 3.03 3.60 7.19
N PHE A 58 2.13 4.50 7.60
CA PHE A 58 2.46 5.73 8.28
C PHE A 58 2.84 5.56 9.76
N ASP A 59 2.72 4.35 10.34
CA ASP A 59 3.30 4.05 11.66
C ASP A 59 4.83 3.94 11.61
N ILE A 60 5.45 3.97 10.43
CA ILE A 60 6.89 3.73 10.26
C ILE A 60 7.77 4.61 11.15
N LEU A 61 7.43 5.90 11.30
CA LEU A 61 8.21 6.84 12.10
C LEU A 61 8.03 6.57 13.59
N ASP A 62 6.80 6.29 14.02
CA ASP A 62 6.49 5.99 15.41
C ASP A 62 7.23 4.71 15.85
N VAL A 63 7.15 3.65 15.03
CA VAL A 63 7.90 2.41 15.30
C VAL A 63 9.41 2.68 15.33
N ALA A 64 9.94 3.36 14.32
CA ALA A 64 11.38 3.60 14.18
C ALA A 64 11.97 4.43 15.33
N LEU A 65 11.23 5.43 15.82
CA LEU A 65 11.74 6.39 16.81
C LEU A 65 11.45 5.96 18.26
N ASN A 66 10.33 5.28 18.50
CA ASN A 66 9.83 5.06 19.86
C ASN A 66 9.86 3.58 20.29
N HIS A 67 9.99 2.63 19.35
CA HIS A 67 9.77 1.20 19.63
C HIS A 67 10.89 0.27 19.19
N LEU A 68 11.91 0.76 18.48
CA LEU A 68 13.11 -0.02 18.20
C LEU A 68 14.08 0.03 19.37
N GLN A 69 14.77 -1.07 19.62
CA GLN A 69 15.84 -1.11 20.60
C GLN A 69 17.01 -0.25 20.11
N ASN A 70 17.62 0.50 21.03
CA ASN A 70 18.86 1.22 20.72
C ASN A 70 19.98 0.21 20.44
N ALA A 71 20.95 0.65 19.62
CA ALA A 71 22.18 -0.10 19.42
C ALA A 71 23.03 -0.11 20.70
#